data_AF-W2M103-F1
#
_entry.id   AF-W2M103-F1
#
_cell.length_a   1.000
_cell.length_b   1.000
_cell.length_c   1.000
_cell.angle_alpha   90.00
_cell.angle_beta   90.00
_cell.angle_gamma   90.00
#
_symmetry.space_group_name_H-M   'P 1'
#
loop_
_entity.id
_entity.type
_entity.pdbx_description
1 polymer ?
#
loop_
_entity_poly.entity_id
_entity_poly.type
_entity_poly.pdbx_seq_one_letter_code
_entity_poly.pdbx_strand_id
1 'polypeptide(L)'
;MNICGATKCLTVNEEDMSSSDHDAATVDASMEDAARQTAIRRNLSGDQVRSACTSANTKKANQSYLKGISTWIHASQPSPDTFFCEDGSLNLAMFSPQHFEDFL
;
A
#
# COMPACT_ATOMS: atom_id res chain seq x y z
N MET A 1 9.82 5.87 -30.50
CA MET A 1 8.57 6.04 -29.73
C MET A 1 8.87 5.50 -28.34
N ASN A 2 9.31 6.37 -27.42
CA ASN A 2 9.74 5.98 -26.07
C ASN A 2 8.50 5.75 -25.20
N ILE A 3 8.27 4.52 -24.79
CA ILE A 3 7.25 4.18 -23.80
C ILE A 3 8.02 3.86 -22.50
N CYS A 4 7.67 4.56 -21.42
CA CYS A 4 8.16 4.36 -20.04
C CYS A 4 9.53 4.98 -19.70
N GLY A 5 9.58 6.31 -19.55
CA GLY A 5 10.75 7.07 -19.07
C GLY A 5 10.46 7.94 -17.84
N ALA A 6 9.47 7.58 -17.01
CA ALA A 6 9.24 8.26 -15.74
C ALA A 6 9.75 7.37 -14.61
N THR A 7 10.89 7.74 -14.02
CA THR A 7 11.28 7.30 -12.69
C THR A 7 10.10 7.56 -11.76
N LYS A 8 9.37 6.51 -11.38
CA LYS A 8 8.13 6.65 -10.60
C LYS A 8 8.54 6.92 -9.15
N CYS A 9 8.46 8.16 -8.72
CA CYS A 9 8.56 8.46 -7.30
C CYS A 9 7.21 8.20 -6.61
N LEU A 10 7.22 7.65 -5.39
CA LEU A 10 6.01 7.36 -4.60
C LEU A 10 5.92 8.25 -3.37
N THR A 11 4.92 9.12 -3.33
CA THR A 11 4.72 10.05 -2.22
C THR A 11 4.30 9.31 -0.96
N VAL A 12 5.00 9.60 0.15
CA VAL A 12 4.59 9.24 1.50
C VAL A 12 3.74 10.40 2.02
N ASN A 13 2.43 10.20 2.14
CA ASN A 13 1.52 11.25 2.60
C ASN A 13 1.42 11.23 4.13
N GLU A 14 1.52 12.40 4.77
CA GLU A 14 1.36 12.54 6.23
C GLU A 14 -0.07 12.91 6.67
N GLU A 15 -0.95 13.36 5.76
CA GLU A 15 -2.26 13.93 6.12
C GLU A 15 -3.45 12.94 6.06
N ASP A 16 -4.34 13.09 7.05
CA ASP A 16 -5.66 12.49 7.29
C ASP A 16 -5.79 11.00 7.66
N MET A 17 -5.34 10.69 8.89
CA MET A 17 -5.69 9.47 9.62
C MET A 17 -6.99 9.58 10.45
N SER A 18 -7.84 10.59 10.20
CA SER A 18 -9.16 10.70 10.84
C SER A 18 -10.27 10.41 9.84
N SER A 19 -10.56 9.12 9.66
CA SER A 19 -11.89 8.67 9.24
C SER A 19 -12.51 8.03 10.48
N SER A 20 -13.56 8.66 11.00
CA SER A 20 -14.42 8.06 12.01
C SER A 20 -15.26 7.00 11.30
N ASP A 21 -14.78 5.76 11.31
CA ASP A 21 -15.55 4.63 10.81
C ASP A 21 -16.58 4.26 11.90
N HIS A 22 -17.74 4.91 11.83
CA HIS A 22 -18.95 4.39 12.46
C HIS A 22 -19.65 3.43 11.50
N ASP A 23 -19.18 2.18 11.48
CA ASP A 23 -20.00 1.05 11.03
C ASP A 23 -20.36 0.22 12.26
N ALA A 24 -21.43 0.62 12.92
CA ALA A 24 -22.12 -0.19 13.90
C ALA A 24 -22.84 -1.33 13.16
N ALA A 25 -22.28 -2.54 13.19
CA ALA A 25 -23.05 -3.77 13.05
C ALA A 25 -22.33 -4.96 13.70
N THR A 26 -22.53 -5.10 15.02
CA THR A 26 -22.49 -6.42 15.65
C THR A 26 -23.71 -7.20 15.16
N VAL A 27 -23.53 -8.30 14.43
CA VAL A 27 -24.33 -9.53 14.61
C VAL A 27 -23.62 -10.75 14.00
N ASP A 28 -23.49 -11.75 14.85
CA ASP A 28 -23.15 -13.16 14.65
C ASP A 28 -23.60 -13.77 13.29
N ALA A 29 -22.65 -14.02 12.38
CA ALA A 29 -22.84 -14.82 11.16
C ALA A 29 -21.50 -15.38 10.61
N SER A 30 -20.72 -16.05 11.45
CA SER A 30 -19.28 -16.30 11.19
C SER A 30 -18.95 -17.37 10.11
N MET A 31 -19.88 -18.27 9.73
CA MET A 31 -19.56 -19.37 8.80
C MET A 31 -20.16 -19.23 7.40
N GLU A 32 -21.38 -18.72 7.25
CA GLU A 32 -22.00 -18.56 5.93
C GLU A 32 -21.45 -17.34 5.19
N ASP A 33 -21.15 -16.26 5.92
CA ASP A 33 -20.51 -15.06 5.35
C ASP A 33 -19.08 -15.36 4.91
N ALA A 34 -18.32 -16.15 5.68
CA ALA A 34 -17.00 -16.64 5.28
C ALA A 34 -17.07 -17.51 4.00
N ALA A 35 -18.08 -18.37 3.86
CA ALA A 35 -18.27 -19.19 2.66
C ALA A 35 -18.66 -18.35 1.44
N ARG A 36 -19.52 -17.34 1.60
CA ARG A 36 -19.87 -16.36 0.54
C ARG A 36 -18.67 -15.51 0.17
N GLN A 37 -17.90 -15.02 1.15
CA GLN A 37 -16.64 -14.29 0.94
C GLN A 37 -15.62 -15.13 0.17
N THR A 38 -15.54 -16.44 0.47
CA THR A 38 -14.65 -17.38 -0.21
C THR A 38 -15.12 -17.68 -1.65
N ALA A 39 -16.43 -17.74 -1.89
CA ALA A 39 -17.01 -17.89 -3.23
C ALA A 39 -16.83 -16.63 -4.09
N ILE A 40 -16.99 -15.43 -3.50
CA ILE A 40 -16.73 -14.13 -4.13
C ILE A 40 -15.24 -13.99 -4.49
N ARG A 41 -14.32 -14.45 -3.63
CA ARG A 41 -12.87 -14.45 -3.92
C ARG A 41 -12.48 -15.32 -5.11
N ARG A 42 -13.29 -16.31 -5.50
CA ARG A 42 -13.02 -17.16 -6.68
C ARG A 42 -13.44 -16.52 -8.01
N ASN A 43 -14.30 -15.50 -8.00
CA ASN A 43 -14.75 -14.76 -9.18
C ASN A 43 -14.98 -13.27 -8.84
N LEU A 44 -13.91 -12.54 -8.57
CA LEU A 44 -13.99 -11.09 -8.38
C LEU A 44 -14.28 -10.41 -9.72
N SER A 45 -15.29 -9.54 -9.75
CA SER A 45 -15.52 -8.67 -10.92
C SER A 45 -14.46 -7.57 -10.97
N GLY A 46 -14.25 -7.00 -12.17
CA GLY A 46 -13.35 -5.86 -12.33
C GLY A 46 -13.71 -4.66 -11.45
N ASP A 47 -15.00 -4.43 -11.19
CA ASP A 47 -15.46 -3.37 -10.29
C ASP A 47 -15.12 -3.66 -8.84
N GLN A 48 -15.26 -4.91 -8.40
CA GLN A 48 -14.88 -5.31 -7.04
C GLN A 48 -13.38 -5.14 -6.81
N VAL A 49 -12.55 -5.53 -7.78
CA VAL A 49 -11.09 -5.32 -7.71
C VAL A 49 -10.76 -3.83 -7.65
N ARG A 50 -11.35 -3.01 -8.55
CA ARG A 50 -11.14 -1.56 -8.55
C ARG A 50 -11.52 -0.95 -7.20
N SER A 51 -12.72 -1.27 -6.71
CA SER A 51 -13.24 -0.76 -5.44
C SER A 51 -12.32 -1.11 -4.26
N ALA A 52 -11.83 -2.35 -4.20
CA ALA A 52 -10.90 -2.77 -3.15
C ALA A 52 -9.58 -1.99 -3.25
N CYS A 53 -8.98 -1.91 -4.45
CA CYS A 53 -7.72 -1.19 -4.68
C CYS A 53 -7.81 0.30 -4.35
N THR A 54 -8.97 0.93 -4.55
CA THR A 54 -9.19 2.35 -4.26
C THR A 54 -9.84 2.62 -2.89
N SER A 55 -10.10 1.57 -2.10
CA SER A 55 -10.74 1.69 -0.80
C SER A 55 -9.87 2.51 0.18
N ALA A 56 -10.52 3.18 1.12
CA ALA A 56 -9.82 3.96 2.15
C ALA A 56 -8.85 3.08 2.96
N ASN A 57 -9.27 1.87 3.33
CA ASN A 57 -8.43 0.92 4.06
C ASN A 57 -7.21 0.48 3.26
N THR A 58 -7.34 0.16 1.98
CA THR A 58 -6.20 -0.19 1.13
C THR A 58 -5.25 0.99 0.95
N LYS A 59 -5.77 2.21 0.76
CA LYS A 59 -4.94 3.42 0.70
C LYS A 59 -4.17 3.63 1.99
N LYS A 60 -4.83 3.52 3.14
CA LYS A 60 -4.23 3.65 4.48
C LYS A 60 -3.16 2.60 4.73
N ALA A 61 -3.44 1.33 4.41
CA ALA A 61 -2.47 0.24 4.54
C ALA A 61 -1.24 0.50 3.66
N ASN A 62 -1.44 0.86 2.39
CA ASN A 62 -0.34 1.18 1.48
C ASN A 62 0.51 2.35 2.02
N GLN A 63 -0.10 3.43 2.50
CA GLN A 63 0.63 4.55 3.10
C GLN A 63 1.41 4.14 4.36
N SER A 64 0.84 3.28 5.20
CA SER A 64 1.54 2.73 6.36
C SER A 64 2.78 1.93 5.95
N TYR A 65 2.70 1.12 4.89
CA TYR A 65 3.86 0.39 4.37
C TYR A 65 4.92 1.34 3.81
N LEU A 66 4.55 2.36 3.04
CA LEU A 66 5.49 3.35 2.52
C LEU A 66 6.23 4.09 3.64
N LYS A 67 5.52 4.42 4.73
CA LYS A 67 6.14 5.00 5.93
C LYS A 67 7.10 4.04 6.62
N GLY A 68 6.73 2.76 6.72
CA GLY A 68 7.60 1.71 7.25
C GLY A 68 8.88 1.56 6.44
N ILE A 69 8.77 1.52 5.11
CA ILE A 69 9.90 1.47 4.18
C ILE A 69 10.81 2.69 4.35
N SER A 70 10.23 3.90 4.37
CA SER A 70 11.01 5.13 4.58
C SER A 70 11.79 5.11 5.91
N THR A 71 11.13 4.66 6.99
CA THR A 71 11.77 4.52 8.31
C THR A 71 12.91 3.51 8.28
N TRP A 72 12.70 2.35 7.66
CA TRP A 72 13.72 1.31 7.52
C TRP A 72 14.91 1.79 6.68
N ILE A 73 14.68 2.53 5.60
CA ILE A 73 15.76 3.09 4.77
C ILE A 73 16.68 3.97 5.61
N HIS A 74 16.12 4.93 6.35
CA HIS A 74 16.91 5.81 7.22
C HIS A 74 17.65 5.07 8.33
N ALA A 75 17.12 3.95 8.81
CA ALA A 75 17.71 3.18 9.89
C ALA A 75 18.80 2.20 9.41
N SER A 76 18.68 1.64 8.20
CA SER A 76 19.43 0.45 7.80
C SER A 76 20.26 0.63 6.53
N GLN A 77 19.94 1.59 5.67
CA GLN A 77 20.67 1.78 4.42
C GLN A 77 21.91 2.67 4.60
N PRO A 78 23.04 2.34 3.95
CA PRO A 78 24.28 3.11 4.10
C PRO A 78 24.22 4.50 3.44
N SER A 79 23.28 4.73 2.52
CA SER A 79 23.12 6.01 1.80
C SER A 79 21.63 6.31 1.59
N PRO A 80 20.89 6.60 2.68
CA PRO A 80 19.44 6.64 2.68
C PRO A 80 18.86 7.69 1.72
N ASP A 81 19.48 8.86 1.65
CA ASP A 81 19.00 9.99 0.83
C ASP A 81 18.91 9.64 -0.67
N THR A 82 19.70 8.67 -1.14
CA THR A 82 19.66 8.23 -2.54
C THR A 82 18.33 7.59 -2.92
N PHE A 83 17.62 7.00 -1.95
CA PHE A 83 16.33 6.34 -2.16
C PHE A 83 15.16 7.30 -2.25
N PHE A 84 15.38 8.62 -2.11
CA PHE A 84 14.34 9.63 -2.16
C PHE A 84 14.53 10.56 -3.36
N CYS A 85 13.42 11.00 -3.95
CA CYS A 85 13.38 12.07 -4.93
C CYS A 85 13.49 13.44 -4.21
N GLU A 86 13.70 14.51 -4.98
CA GLU A 86 13.90 15.87 -4.42
C GLU A 86 12.73 16.36 -3.54
N ASP A 87 11.52 15.85 -3.79
CA ASP A 87 10.31 16.16 -3.02
C ASP A 87 10.10 15.26 -1.79
N GLY A 88 11.08 14.40 -1.46
CA GLY A 88 11.01 13.46 -0.34
C GLY A 88 10.20 12.20 -0.61
N SER A 89 9.67 12.01 -1.83
CA SER A 89 8.99 10.78 -2.22
C SER A 89 9.98 9.65 -2.52
N LEU A 90 9.55 8.39 -2.42
CA LEU A 90 10.43 7.23 -2.62
C LEU A 90 10.78 7.03 -4.09
N ASN A 91 12.06 7.05 -4.43
CA ASN A 91 12.57 6.79 -5.78
C ASN A 91 12.63 5.28 -6.07
N LEU A 92 11.65 4.76 -6.81
CA LEU A 92 11.57 3.33 -7.10
C LEU A 92 12.74 2.78 -7.93
N ALA A 93 13.48 3.62 -8.65
CA ALA A 93 14.61 3.16 -9.46
C ALA A 93 15.82 2.69 -8.62
N MET A 94 15.87 3.07 -7.34
CA MET A 94 16.95 2.68 -6.43
C MET A 94 16.72 1.32 -5.77
N PHE A 95 15.51 0.78 -5.88
CA PHE A 95 15.16 -0.47 -5.24
C PHE A 95 15.63 -1.67 -6.08
N SER A 96 16.24 -2.62 -5.39
CA SER A 96 16.56 -3.95 -5.92
C SER A 96 15.69 -4.98 -5.19
N PRO A 97 15.52 -6.20 -5.72
CA PRO A 97 14.83 -7.28 -5.02
C PRO A 97 15.37 -7.53 -3.61
N GLN A 98 16.70 -7.42 -3.41
CA GLN A 98 17.33 -7.66 -2.11
C GLN A 98 16.82 -6.67 -1.04
N HIS A 99 16.56 -5.43 -1.40
CA HIS A 99 16.03 -4.44 -0.45
C HIS A 99 14.65 -4.83 0.10
N PHE A 100 13.85 -5.56 -0.68
CA PHE A 100 12.55 -6.06 -0.21
C PHE A 100 12.70 -7.26 0.70
N GLU A 101 13.64 -8.17 0.40
CA GLU A 101 13.95 -9.31 1.28
C GLU A 101 14.54 -8.86 2.62
N ASP A 102 15.35 -7.80 2.62
CA ASP A 102 15.94 -7.23 3.85
C ASP A 102 14.94 -6.43 4.70
N PHE A 103 13.80 -6.04 4.11
CA PHE A 103 12.74 -5.28 4.80
C PHE A 103 11.69 -6.18 5.47
N LEU A 104 11.40 -7.35 4.88
CA LEU A 104 10.38 -8.30 5.34
C LEU A 104 10.87 -9.17 6.51
#